data_AF-A0A3S0WK04-F1
#
_entry.id   AF-A0A3S0WK04-F1
#
_cell.length_a   1.000
_cell.length_b   1.000
_cell.length_c   1.000
_cell.angle_alpha   90.00
_cell.angle_beta   90.00
_cell.angle_gamma   90.00
#
_symmetry.space_group_name_H-M   'P 1'
#
loop_
_entity.id
_entity.type
_entity.pdbx_description
1 polymer ?
#
loop_
_entity_poly.entity_id
_entity_poly.type
_entity_poly.pdbx_seq_one_letter_code
_entity_poly.pdbx_strand_id
1 'polypeptide(L)'
;MRISRLLTPLAAAILVAGCATSDPYGGQTQRSSTGMGTGIGAAVGAAAGALSGSGSTSRRDRALIGAAVGAAAGAGIGAYMDRQEQELRQNLQGSRIEIDRRGDDIVLNMPSSVTFGFDSSDLTGDARSALNEVASILNQYTDTRVNIAGHTDSTGDASYNQRLSERRAQAVGSYLSQNGVASSRLNTMGYGANQPVASNNTDQGRAQNRRVEITLTPTGNGQR
;
A
#
# COMPACT_ATOMS: atom_id res chain seq x y z
N MET A 1 -15.28 46.49 54.97
CA MET A 1 -15.90 45.17 54.72
C MET A 1 -15.37 44.67 53.37
N ARG A 2 -14.50 43.65 53.37
CA ARG A 2 -13.82 43.10 52.19
C ARG A 2 -14.71 42.02 51.57
N ILE A 3 -14.96 42.05 50.26
CA ILE A 3 -15.56 40.92 49.53
C ILE A 3 -14.65 40.56 48.36
N SER A 4 -13.91 39.48 48.59
CA SER A 4 -13.02 38.79 47.65
C SER A 4 -13.81 38.09 46.55
N ARG A 5 -13.47 38.35 45.28
CA ARG A 5 -13.98 37.59 44.13
C ARG A 5 -13.13 36.33 43.95
N LEU A 6 -13.74 35.17 44.20
CA LEU A 6 -13.14 33.85 43.96
C LEU A 6 -12.98 33.57 42.47
N LEU A 7 -11.78 33.15 42.07
CA LEU A 7 -11.51 32.47 40.81
C LEU A 7 -12.08 31.05 40.86
N THR A 8 -12.86 30.68 39.85
CA THR A 8 -13.13 29.28 39.48
C THR A 8 -12.39 28.97 38.18
N PRO A 9 -11.42 28.03 38.16
CA PRO A 9 -10.85 27.55 36.91
C PRO A 9 -11.84 26.59 36.24
N LEU A 10 -12.38 27.01 35.10
CA LEU A 10 -13.19 26.16 34.22
C LEU A 10 -12.25 25.14 33.54
N ALA A 11 -12.24 23.91 34.04
CA ALA A 11 -11.59 22.79 33.38
C ALA A 11 -12.30 22.50 32.05
N ALA A 12 -11.69 22.91 30.93
CA ALA A 12 -12.15 22.53 29.60
C ALA A 12 -11.71 21.08 29.33
N ALA A 13 -12.64 20.15 29.48
CA ALA A 13 -12.49 18.77 29.01
C ALA A 13 -12.29 18.77 27.49
N ILE A 14 -11.12 18.31 27.04
CA ILE A 14 -10.84 18.05 25.63
C ILE A 14 -11.65 16.81 25.24
N LEU A 15 -12.80 17.04 24.60
CA LEU A 15 -13.53 16.01 23.88
C LEU A 15 -12.75 15.71 22.59
N VAL A 16 -11.89 14.69 22.65
CA VAL A 16 -11.40 14.01 21.44
C VAL A 16 -12.61 13.29 20.84
N ALA A 17 -13.32 13.96 19.93
CA ALA A 17 -14.29 13.32 19.06
C ALA A 17 -13.53 12.46 18.04
N GLY A 18 -13.03 11.31 18.49
CA GLY A 18 -12.67 10.22 17.59
C GLY A 18 -13.99 9.68 17.03
N CYS A 19 -14.20 9.77 15.73
CA CYS A 19 -15.22 9.00 15.05
C CYS A 19 -14.81 7.52 15.09
N ALA A 20 -15.03 6.86 16.23
CA ALA A 20 -15.06 5.42 16.31
C ALA A 20 -16.40 4.98 15.68
N THR A 21 -16.34 4.47 14.45
CA THR A 21 -17.43 3.66 13.92
C THR A 21 -17.45 2.37 14.74
N SER A 22 -18.47 2.22 15.58
CA SER A 22 -18.68 1.04 16.41
C SER A 22 -19.45 0.00 15.60
N ASP A 23 -18.78 -1.10 15.27
CA ASP A 23 -19.41 -2.33 14.79
C ASP A 23 -20.14 -3.03 15.96
N PRO A 24 -21.43 -3.40 15.88
CA PRO A 24 -22.19 -3.87 17.04
C PRO A 24 -21.93 -5.34 17.44
N TYR A 25 -21.04 -6.08 16.79
CA TYR A 25 -20.82 -7.51 17.10
C TYR A 25 -19.34 -7.90 17.16
N GLY A 26 -18.86 -8.26 18.36
CA GLY A 26 -17.81 -9.28 18.54
C GLY A 26 -16.36 -8.89 18.22
N GLY A 27 -15.72 -8.18 19.15
CA GLY A 27 -14.30 -8.26 19.53
C GLY A 27 -13.28 -8.76 18.51
N GLN A 28 -12.80 -7.86 17.64
CA GLN A 28 -11.37 -7.54 17.46
C GLN A 28 -11.28 -6.12 16.88
N THR A 29 -10.52 -5.25 17.52
CA THR A 29 -10.29 -3.89 17.03
C THR A 29 -9.32 -3.96 15.85
N GLN A 30 -9.79 -4.36 14.67
CA GLN A 30 -9.06 -4.11 13.44
C GLN A 30 -9.12 -2.61 13.19
N ARG A 31 -8.03 -1.94 13.55
CA ARG A 31 -7.75 -0.54 13.22
C ARG A 31 -7.71 -0.47 11.69
N SER A 32 -8.84 -0.13 11.07
CA SER A 32 -8.94 0.01 9.63
C SER A 32 -7.89 1.02 9.15
N SER A 33 -7.01 0.55 8.27
CA SER A 33 -5.90 1.32 7.70
C SER A 33 -6.35 2.53 6.87
N THR A 34 -7.65 2.67 6.62
CA THR A 34 -8.27 3.85 6.00
C THR A 34 -8.07 5.13 6.82
N GLY A 35 -7.78 5.04 8.12
CA GLY A 35 -7.62 6.20 9.02
C GLY A 35 -6.20 6.77 9.15
N MET A 36 -5.16 6.11 8.59
CA MET A 36 -3.77 6.53 8.83
C MET A 36 -3.28 7.59 7.81
N GLY A 37 -3.76 7.55 6.56
CA GLY A 37 -3.39 8.52 5.52
C GLY A 37 -3.98 9.93 5.73
N THR A 38 -5.19 10.03 6.30
CA THR A 38 -5.86 11.31 6.57
C THR A 38 -5.28 12.05 7.78
N GLY A 39 -4.77 11.32 8.79
CA GLY A 39 -4.20 11.91 10.01
C GLY A 39 -2.76 12.40 9.86
N ILE A 40 -1.92 11.69 9.09
CA ILE A 40 -0.49 12.03 8.93
C ILE A 40 -0.33 13.34 8.15
N GLY A 41 -1.07 13.52 7.05
CA GLY A 41 -1.03 14.75 6.26
C GLY A 41 -1.45 15.97 7.07
N ALA A 42 -2.52 15.85 7.87
CA ALA A 42 -3.00 16.93 8.73
C ALA A 42 -1.97 17.34 9.79
N ALA A 43 -1.30 16.37 10.44
CA ALA A 43 -0.31 16.66 11.47
C ALA A 43 0.96 17.33 10.90
N VAL A 44 1.49 16.81 9.79
CA VAL A 44 2.67 17.38 9.11
C VAL A 44 2.35 18.78 8.59
N GLY A 45 1.19 18.94 7.96
CA GLY A 45 0.71 20.22 7.49
C GLY A 45 0.54 21.25 8.61
N ALA A 46 -0.01 20.85 9.77
CA ALA A 46 -0.16 21.75 10.91
C ALA A 46 1.17 22.26 11.45
N ALA A 47 2.16 21.37 11.59
CA ALA A 47 3.49 21.73 12.05
C ALA A 47 4.18 22.68 11.06
N ALA A 48 4.15 22.37 9.76
CA ALA A 48 4.72 23.23 8.72
C ALA A 48 4.02 24.59 8.67
N GLY A 49 2.69 24.61 8.73
CA GLY A 49 1.89 25.83 8.75
C GLY A 49 2.21 26.73 9.95
N ALA A 50 2.31 26.16 11.15
CA ALA A 50 2.68 26.89 12.37
C ALA A 50 4.07 27.56 12.30
N LEU A 51 4.98 27.00 11.51
CA LEU A 51 6.35 27.50 11.35
C LEU A 51 6.50 28.45 10.15
N SER A 52 5.54 28.46 9.22
CA SER A 52 5.58 29.31 8.04
C SER A 52 5.23 30.78 8.35
N GLY A 53 6.26 31.62 8.51
CA GLY A 53 6.16 33.09 8.43
C GLY A 53 6.16 33.88 9.75
N SER A 54 6.28 35.21 9.62
CA SER A 54 6.24 36.19 10.72
C SER A 54 5.32 37.36 10.32
N GLY A 55 4.03 37.09 10.14
CA GLY A 55 2.99 38.07 9.82
C GLY A 55 1.92 38.21 10.91
N SER A 56 0.89 39.01 10.64
CA SER A 56 -0.25 39.31 11.54
C SER A 56 -1.17 38.11 11.82
N THR A 57 -1.05 37.02 11.06
CA THR A 57 -1.83 35.79 11.26
C THR A 57 -1.31 34.98 12.45
N SER A 58 -2.18 34.52 13.33
CA SER A 58 -1.80 33.74 14.51
C SER A 58 -1.19 32.37 14.14
N ARG A 59 -0.30 31.85 14.99
CA ARG A 59 0.33 30.52 14.80
C ARG A 59 -0.72 29.40 14.69
N ARG A 60 -1.84 29.51 15.42
CA ARG A 60 -2.96 28.56 15.38
C ARG A 60 -3.69 28.56 14.03
N ASP A 61 -3.97 29.73 13.46
CA ASP A 61 -4.67 29.84 12.18
C ASP A 61 -3.81 29.28 11.05
N ARG A 62 -2.50 29.53 11.09
CA ARG A 62 -1.56 28.95 10.12
C ARG A 62 -1.38 27.45 10.29
N ALA A 63 -1.41 26.96 11.53
CA ALA A 63 -1.44 25.53 11.80
C ALA A 63 -2.74 24.90 11.26
N LEU A 64 -3.89 25.55 11.40
CA LEU A 64 -5.16 25.04 10.85
C LEU A 64 -5.16 25.03 9.32
N ILE A 65 -4.68 26.10 8.68
CA ILE A 65 -4.54 26.16 7.22
C ILE A 65 -3.57 25.06 6.75
N GLY A 66 -2.42 24.94 7.40
CA GLY A 66 -1.45 23.90 7.11
C GLY A 66 -2.05 22.50 7.30
N ALA A 67 -2.83 22.28 8.36
CA ALA A 67 -3.52 21.03 8.61
C ALA A 67 -4.53 20.70 7.50
N ALA A 68 -5.33 21.68 7.08
CA ALA A 68 -6.32 21.51 6.02
C ALA A 68 -5.65 21.19 4.67
N VAL A 69 -4.57 21.89 4.32
CA VAL A 69 -3.79 21.64 3.10
C VAL A 69 -3.14 20.26 3.15
N GLY A 70 -2.53 19.90 4.27
CA GLY A 70 -1.91 18.59 4.46
C GLY A 70 -2.92 17.44 4.43
N ALA A 71 -4.12 17.65 4.98
CA ALA A 71 -5.22 16.69 4.91
C ALA A 71 -5.72 16.49 3.47
N ALA A 72 -5.90 17.58 2.70
CA ALA A 72 -6.36 17.51 1.32
C ALA A 72 -5.35 16.79 0.40
N ALA A 73 -4.05 17.06 0.57
CA ALA A 73 -3.00 16.39 -0.19
C ALA A 73 -2.97 14.87 0.09
N GLY A 74 -3.14 14.45 1.35
CA GLY A 74 -3.23 13.03 1.72
C GLY A 74 -4.50 12.34 1.21
N ALA A 75 -5.64 13.05 1.19
CA ALA A 75 -6.92 12.49 0.78
C ALA A 75 -6.98 12.13 -0.71
N GLY A 76 -6.34 12.91 -1.59
CA GLY A 76 -6.36 12.65 -3.04
C GLY A 76 -5.64 11.35 -3.43
N ILE A 77 -4.45 11.12 -2.87
CA ILE A 77 -3.66 9.91 -3.12
C ILE A 77 -4.37 8.68 -2.51
N GLY A 78 -4.90 8.82 -1.29
CA GLY A 78 -5.67 7.75 -0.65
C GLY A 78 -6.87 7.33 -1.49
N ALA A 79 -7.71 8.28 -1.93
CA ALA A 79 -8.89 7.98 -2.73
C ALA A 79 -8.57 7.32 -4.08
N TYR A 80 -7.45 7.70 -4.71
CA TYR A 80 -6.97 7.08 -5.94
C TYR A 80 -6.60 5.60 -5.71
N MET A 81 -5.77 5.34 -4.69
CA MET A 81 -5.32 4.00 -4.36
C MET A 81 -6.47 3.12 -3.86
N ASP A 82 -7.45 3.69 -3.15
CA ASP A 82 -8.63 2.95 -2.67
C ASP A 82 -9.51 2.48 -3.85
N ARG A 83 -9.71 3.32 -4.86
CA ARG A 83 -10.44 2.92 -6.08
C ARG A 83 -9.68 1.86 -6.87
N GLN A 84 -8.37 2.06 -7.03
CA GLN A 84 -7.50 1.09 -7.70
C GLN A 84 -7.52 -0.27 -6.99
N GLU A 85 -7.42 -0.30 -5.66
CA GLU A 85 -7.50 -1.52 -4.86
C GLU A 85 -8.87 -2.19 -5.00
N GLN A 86 -9.95 -1.41 -4.96
CA GLN A 86 -11.31 -1.94 -5.08
C GLN A 86 -11.52 -2.61 -6.45
N GLU A 87 -11.07 -1.99 -7.54
CA GLU A 87 -11.15 -2.58 -8.87
C GLU A 87 -10.28 -3.82 -9.02
N LEU A 88 -9.06 -3.82 -8.44
CA LEU A 88 -8.22 -5.02 -8.39
C LEU A 88 -8.94 -6.15 -7.67
N ARG A 89 -9.51 -5.88 -6.49
CA ARG A 89 -10.27 -6.88 -5.73
C ARG A 89 -11.48 -7.39 -6.50
N GLN A 90 -12.16 -6.54 -7.27
CA GLN A 90 -13.32 -6.95 -8.07
C GLN A 90 -12.92 -7.83 -9.26
N ASN A 91 -11.94 -7.41 -10.05
CA ASN A 91 -11.55 -8.13 -11.28
C ASN A 91 -10.72 -9.38 -10.98
N LEU A 92 -10.04 -9.42 -9.83
CA LEU A 92 -9.26 -10.58 -9.38
C LEU A 92 -10.05 -11.50 -8.44
N GLN A 93 -11.36 -11.29 -8.27
CA GLN A 93 -12.21 -12.24 -7.53
C GLN A 93 -12.14 -13.64 -8.15
N GLY A 94 -11.87 -14.64 -7.32
CA GLY A 94 -11.70 -16.03 -7.77
C GLY A 94 -10.33 -16.32 -8.38
N SER A 95 -9.52 -15.29 -8.67
CA SER A 95 -8.08 -15.51 -8.85
C SER A 95 -7.48 -15.82 -7.48
N ARG A 96 -6.54 -16.77 -7.42
CA ARG A 96 -5.83 -17.14 -6.18
C ARG A 96 -4.75 -16.10 -5.80
N ILE A 97 -4.97 -14.84 -6.17
CA ILE A 97 -4.08 -13.71 -5.90
C ILE A 97 -4.59 -13.01 -4.65
N GLU A 98 -3.70 -12.83 -3.69
CA GLU A 98 -4.01 -12.12 -2.46
C GLU A 98 -3.67 -10.64 -2.66
N ILE A 99 -4.52 -9.74 -2.15
CA ILE A 99 -4.34 -8.30 -2.25
C ILE A 99 -4.26 -7.73 -0.84
N ASP A 100 -3.13 -7.11 -0.52
CA ASP A 100 -2.84 -6.50 0.77
C ASP A 100 -2.61 -4.99 0.62
N ARG A 101 -3.02 -4.23 1.62
CA ARG A 101 -2.70 -2.80 1.75
C ARG A 101 -1.55 -2.62 2.74
N ARG A 102 -0.41 -2.09 2.28
CA ARG A 102 0.78 -1.82 3.11
C ARG A 102 1.09 -0.32 3.12
N GLY A 103 0.45 0.42 4.04
CA GLY A 103 0.50 1.88 4.04
C GLY A 103 -0.23 2.44 2.82
N ASP A 104 0.49 3.20 1.98
CA ASP A 104 -0.05 3.74 0.72
C ASP A 104 0.12 2.78 -0.47
N ASP A 105 0.86 1.68 -0.30
CA ASP A 105 1.12 0.70 -1.35
C ASP A 105 0.04 -0.39 -1.40
N ILE A 106 -0.30 -0.83 -2.61
CA ILE A 106 -1.08 -2.06 -2.84
C ILE A 106 -0.11 -3.17 -3.20
N VAL A 107 -0.19 -4.30 -2.52
CA VAL A 107 0.64 -5.48 -2.81
C VAL A 107 -0.23 -6.63 -3.27
N LEU A 108 0.08 -7.16 -4.46
CA LEU A 108 -0.51 -8.36 -5.00
C LEU A 108 0.46 -9.51 -4.77
N ASN A 109 0.07 -10.50 -3.96
CA ASN A 109 0.86 -11.71 -3.75
C ASN A 109 0.34 -12.81 -4.66
N MET A 110 1.19 -13.29 -5.56
CA MET A 110 0.88 -14.34 -6.52
C MET A 110 1.69 -15.60 -6.17
N PRO A 111 1.06 -16.66 -5.62
CA PRO A 111 1.75 -17.91 -5.33
C PRO A 111 2.35 -18.53 -6.60
N SER A 112 3.58 -19.04 -6.52
CA SER A 112 4.27 -19.60 -7.70
C SER A 112 3.54 -20.80 -8.29
N SER A 113 2.83 -21.59 -7.49
CA SER A 113 2.05 -22.76 -7.95
C SER A 113 0.87 -22.39 -8.85
N VAL A 114 0.39 -21.15 -8.74
CA VAL A 114 -0.68 -20.60 -9.59
C VAL A 114 -0.06 -19.85 -10.77
N THR A 115 1.08 -19.20 -10.53
CA THR A 115 1.69 -18.27 -11.48
C THR A 115 2.52 -18.98 -12.55
N PHE A 116 3.23 -20.05 -12.19
CA PHE A 116 4.22 -20.71 -13.06
C PHE A 116 4.05 -22.23 -13.07
N GLY A 117 4.55 -22.86 -14.14
CA GLY A 117 4.81 -24.30 -14.16
C GLY A 117 5.90 -24.71 -13.17
N PHE A 118 5.98 -26.02 -12.87
CA PHE A 118 7.03 -26.57 -12.01
C PHE A 118 8.42 -26.23 -12.56
N ASP A 119 9.26 -25.64 -11.72
CA ASP A 119 10.63 -25.18 -12.03
C ASP A 119 10.77 -24.31 -13.29
N SER A 120 9.67 -23.68 -13.73
CA SER A 120 9.64 -22.82 -14.91
C SER A 120 9.41 -21.34 -14.54
N SER A 121 9.70 -20.47 -15.50
CA SER A 121 9.29 -19.06 -15.53
C SER A 121 8.14 -18.80 -16.52
N ASP A 122 7.58 -19.84 -17.13
CA ASP A 122 6.44 -19.74 -18.03
C ASP A 122 5.15 -19.52 -17.25
N LEU A 123 4.46 -18.44 -17.60
CA LEU A 123 3.17 -18.09 -17.00
C LEU A 123 2.08 -19.07 -17.41
N THR A 124 1.32 -19.56 -16.43
CA THR A 124 0.14 -20.40 -16.65
C THR A 124 -0.98 -19.61 -17.33
N GLY A 125 -1.98 -20.31 -17.88
CA GLY A 125 -3.17 -19.66 -18.46
C GLY A 125 -3.91 -18.79 -17.43
N ASP A 126 -4.13 -19.33 -16.22
CA ASP A 126 -4.74 -18.59 -15.10
C ASP A 126 -3.96 -17.32 -14.75
N ALA A 127 -2.62 -17.43 -14.68
CA ALA A 127 -1.75 -16.30 -14.37
C ALA A 127 -1.84 -15.21 -15.44
N ARG A 128 -1.85 -15.61 -16.72
CA ARG A 128 -2.00 -14.68 -17.85
C ARG A 128 -3.33 -13.95 -17.80
N SER A 129 -4.44 -14.65 -17.55
CA SER A 129 -5.76 -14.04 -17.40
C SER A 129 -5.79 -13.03 -16.27
N ALA A 130 -5.27 -13.39 -15.10
CA ALA A 130 -5.21 -12.46 -13.96
C ALA A 130 -4.29 -11.26 -14.23
N LEU A 131 -3.14 -11.48 -14.89
CA LEU A 131 -2.23 -10.40 -15.27
C LEU A 131 -2.81 -9.49 -16.35
N ASN A 132 -3.74 -9.96 -17.19
CA ASN A 132 -4.48 -9.10 -18.13
C ASN A 132 -5.36 -8.10 -17.37
N GLU A 133 -6.08 -8.57 -16.34
CA GLU A 133 -6.89 -7.69 -15.48
C GLU A 133 -6.02 -6.69 -14.73
N VAL A 134 -4.88 -7.15 -14.19
CA VAL A 134 -3.89 -6.26 -13.57
C VAL A 134 -3.39 -5.22 -14.56
N ALA A 135 -3.03 -5.62 -15.79
CA ALA A 135 -2.55 -4.70 -16.81
C ALA A 135 -3.61 -3.66 -17.21
N SER A 136 -4.87 -4.09 -17.36
CA SER A 136 -6.01 -3.21 -17.65
C SER A 136 -6.13 -2.10 -16.60
N ILE A 137 -6.11 -2.48 -15.32
CA ILE A 137 -6.20 -1.53 -14.20
C ILE A 137 -4.95 -0.65 -14.15
N LEU A 138 -3.74 -1.20 -14.35
CA LEU A 138 -2.51 -0.39 -14.38
C LEU A 138 -2.51 0.64 -15.51
N ASN A 139 -3.16 0.35 -16.64
CA ASN A 139 -3.28 1.30 -17.74
C ASN A 139 -4.30 2.40 -17.45
N GLN A 140 -5.35 2.11 -16.68
CA GLN A 140 -6.31 3.12 -16.19
C GLN A 140 -5.70 3.99 -15.08
N TYR A 141 -4.95 3.36 -14.17
CA TYR A 141 -4.33 4.01 -13.01
C TYR A 141 -2.83 4.20 -13.25
N THR A 142 -2.49 5.28 -13.98
CA THR A 142 -1.11 5.53 -14.44
C THR A 142 -0.15 6.14 -13.40
N ASP A 143 -0.65 6.68 -12.29
CA ASP A 143 0.13 7.42 -11.30
C ASP A 143 0.83 6.53 -10.26
N THR A 144 1.11 5.27 -10.62
CA THR A 144 1.79 4.29 -9.78
C THR A 144 3.05 3.75 -10.44
N ARG A 145 4.09 3.54 -9.63
CA ARG A 145 5.23 2.67 -9.96
C ARG A 145 4.87 1.24 -9.61
N VAL A 146 5.38 0.31 -10.40
CA VAL A 146 5.09 -1.12 -10.29
C VAL A 146 6.40 -1.85 -10.05
N ASN A 147 6.61 -2.29 -8.81
CA ASN A 147 7.74 -3.12 -8.44
C ASN A 147 7.32 -4.59 -8.44
N ILE A 148 8.08 -5.44 -9.12
CA ILE A 148 7.78 -6.86 -9.29
C ILE A 148 8.94 -7.64 -8.68
N ALA A 149 8.65 -8.37 -7.61
CA ALA A 149 9.63 -9.07 -6.81
C ALA A 149 9.42 -10.59 -6.89
N GLY A 150 10.42 -11.31 -7.38
CA GLY A 150 10.42 -12.77 -7.37
C GLY A 150 11.04 -13.34 -6.10
N HIS A 151 10.41 -14.36 -5.53
CA HIS A 151 10.90 -15.06 -4.34
C HIS A 151 10.88 -16.58 -4.52
N THR A 152 11.83 -17.26 -3.88
CA THR A 152 11.87 -18.72 -3.76
C THR A 152 11.81 -19.13 -2.29
N ASP A 153 11.68 -20.44 -2.05
CA ASP A 153 12.03 -20.99 -0.75
C ASP A 153 13.56 -21.19 -0.64
N SER A 154 14.03 -21.67 0.51
CA SER A 154 15.45 -21.90 0.78
C SER A 154 15.98 -23.26 0.32
N THR A 155 15.22 -24.02 -0.46
CA THR A 155 15.64 -25.33 -0.96
C THR A 155 16.52 -25.17 -2.20
N GLY A 156 17.59 -25.97 -2.29
CA GLY A 156 18.48 -25.95 -3.44
C GLY A 156 19.54 -24.86 -3.38
N ASP A 157 20.24 -24.65 -4.51
CA ASP A 157 21.35 -23.72 -4.61
C ASP A 157 20.90 -22.26 -4.59
N ALA A 158 21.61 -21.42 -3.82
CA ALA A 158 21.27 -20.01 -3.67
C ALA A 158 21.40 -19.23 -4.99
N SER A 159 22.41 -19.52 -5.80
CA SER A 159 22.61 -18.86 -7.09
C SER A 159 21.53 -19.26 -8.10
N TYR A 160 21.09 -20.53 -8.05
CA TYR A 160 19.98 -21.03 -8.84
C TYR A 160 18.67 -20.31 -8.48
N ASN A 161 18.37 -20.25 -7.18
CA ASN A 161 17.17 -19.58 -6.65
C ASN A 161 17.14 -18.09 -7.01
N GLN A 162 18.28 -17.42 -6.93
CA GLN A 162 18.44 -16.04 -7.37
C GLN A 162 18.03 -15.88 -8.84
N ARG A 163 18.68 -16.64 -9.75
CA ARG A 163 18.37 -16.58 -11.19
C ARG A 163 16.92 -16.95 -11.50
N LEU A 164 16.36 -17.95 -10.82
CA LEU A 164 14.97 -18.37 -11.01
C LEU A 164 14.00 -17.26 -10.61
N SER A 165 14.24 -16.62 -9.46
CA SER A 165 13.42 -15.52 -8.99
C SER A 165 13.45 -14.31 -9.92
N GLU A 166 14.63 -13.98 -10.46
CA GLU A 166 14.81 -12.90 -11.45
C GLU A 166 14.05 -13.20 -12.74
N ARG A 167 14.19 -14.41 -13.29
CA ARG A 167 13.47 -14.82 -14.51
C ARG A 167 11.96 -14.75 -14.34
N ARG A 168 11.44 -15.15 -13.17
CA ARG A 168 10.01 -15.09 -12.85
C ARG A 168 9.50 -13.65 -12.75
N ALA A 169 10.23 -12.78 -12.05
CA ALA A 169 9.89 -11.36 -11.98
C ALA A 169 9.93 -10.71 -13.37
N GLN A 170 10.95 -11.03 -14.18
CA GLN A 170 11.07 -10.54 -15.54
C GLN A 170 9.96 -11.04 -16.45
N ALA A 171 9.53 -12.30 -16.32
CA ALA A 171 8.42 -12.85 -17.09
C ALA A 171 7.10 -12.10 -16.81
N VAL A 172 6.81 -11.83 -15.54
CA VAL A 172 5.63 -11.02 -15.14
C VAL A 172 5.75 -9.59 -15.67
N GLY A 173 6.89 -8.93 -15.49
CA GLY A 173 7.09 -7.56 -15.98
C GLY A 173 7.00 -7.46 -17.51
N SER A 174 7.58 -8.41 -18.23
CA SER A 174 7.51 -8.49 -19.69
C SER A 174 6.07 -8.69 -20.16
N TYR A 175 5.30 -9.54 -19.47
CA TYR A 175 3.91 -9.78 -19.78
C TYR A 175 3.04 -8.53 -19.57
N LEU A 176 3.22 -7.82 -18.45
CA LEU A 176 2.52 -6.54 -18.20
C LEU A 176 2.89 -5.48 -19.25
N SER A 177 4.17 -5.39 -19.62
CA SER A 177 4.62 -4.45 -20.65
C SER A 177 4.03 -4.76 -22.03
N GLN A 178 3.92 -6.05 -22.38
CA GLN A 178 3.27 -6.48 -23.63
C GLN A 178 1.77 -6.13 -23.66
N ASN A 179 1.14 -6.05 -22.49
CA ASN A 179 -0.25 -5.63 -22.32
C ASN A 179 -0.40 -4.11 -22.08
N GLY A 180 0.58 -3.31 -22.52
CA GLY A 180 0.46 -1.85 -22.61
C GLY A 180 0.95 -1.06 -21.40
N VAL A 181 1.35 -1.73 -20.30
CA VAL A 181 1.88 -1.02 -19.14
C VAL A 181 3.25 -0.42 -19.50
N ALA A 182 3.37 0.90 -19.37
CA ALA A 182 4.59 1.62 -19.74
C ALA A 182 5.82 1.06 -19.00
N SER A 183 6.85 0.64 -19.75
CA SER A 183 8.05 0.01 -19.18
C SER A 183 8.80 0.91 -18.19
N SER A 184 8.68 2.24 -18.32
CA SER A 184 9.25 3.20 -17.37
C SER A 184 8.64 3.14 -15.96
N ARG A 185 7.45 2.53 -15.82
CA ARG A 185 6.78 2.30 -14.53
C ARG A 185 7.14 0.95 -13.91
N LEU A 186 7.68 0.03 -14.71
CA LEU A 186 7.95 -1.35 -14.30
C LEU A 186 9.39 -1.47 -13.79
N ASN A 187 9.54 -2.09 -12.63
CA ASN A 187 10.83 -2.47 -12.06
C ASN A 187 10.76 -3.92 -11.62
N THR A 188 11.72 -4.75 -12.03
CA THR A 188 11.75 -6.19 -11.74
C THR A 188 12.99 -6.54 -10.93
N MET A 189 12.81 -7.31 -9.86
CA MET A 189 13.91 -7.77 -9.00
C MET A 189 13.67 -9.23 -8.59
N GLY A 190 14.73 -10.04 -8.54
CA GLY A 190 14.70 -11.33 -7.88
C GLY A 190 15.40 -11.27 -6.54
N TYR A 191 14.82 -11.86 -5.50
CA TYR A 191 15.40 -11.91 -4.16
C TYR A 191 15.86 -13.30 -3.73
N GLY A 192 15.67 -14.32 -4.58
CA GLY A 192 15.87 -15.71 -4.21
C GLY A 192 15.14 -16.05 -2.90
N ALA A 193 15.86 -16.66 -1.96
CA ALA A 193 15.33 -17.04 -0.65
C ALA A 193 15.53 -15.98 0.46
N ASN A 194 16.05 -14.79 0.12
CA ASN A 194 16.57 -13.82 1.10
C ASN A 194 15.49 -13.01 1.84
N GLN A 195 14.24 -13.05 1.36
CA GLN A 195 13.11 -12.35 1.98
C GLN A 195 11.93 -13.32 2.21
N PRO A 196 12.07 -14.26 3.17
CA PRO A 196 10.99 -15.18 3.50
C PRO A 196 9.87 -14.46 4.25
N VAL A 197 8.62 -14.80 3.92
CA VAL A 197 7.42 -14.35 4.64
C VAL A 197 6.91 -15.39 5.63
N ALA A 198 7.42 -16.63 5.51
CA ALA A 198 7.10 -17.73 6.39
C ALA A 198 8.33 -18.62 6.64
N SER A 199 8.22 -19.52 7.61
CA SER A 199 9.29 -20.46 7.95
C SER A 199 9.62 -21.39 6.78
N ASN A 200 10.89 -21.49 6.39
CA ASN A 200 11.32 -22.48 5.40
C ASN A 200 11.37 -23.92 5.95
N ASN A 201 11.20 -24.09 7.27
CA ASN A 201 11.28 -25.39 7.91
C ASN A 201 9.99 -26.22 7.72
N THR A 202 8.92 -25.63 7.17
CA THR A 202 7.65 -26.33 6.90
C THR A 202 7.29 -26.24 5.43
N ASP A 203 6.63 -27.27 4.91
CA ASP A 203 6.21 -27.32 3.51
C ASP A 203 5.25 -26.18 3.16
N GLN A 204 4.34 -25.88 4.08
CA GLN A 204 3.41 -24.75 3.98
C GLN A 204 4.16 -23.42 3.92
N GLY A 205 5.14 -23.18 4.80
CA GLY A 205 5.88 -21.92 4.79
C GLY A 205 6.77 -21.78 3.55
N ARG A 206 7.37 -22.88 3.05
CA ARG A 206 8.05 -22.86 1.75
C ARG A 206 7.09 -22.54 0.60
N ALA A 207 5.87 -23.06 0.63
CA ALA A 207 4.86 -22.73 -0.38
C ALA A 207 4.50 -21.24 -0.38
N GLN A 208 4.40 -20.62 0.81
CA GLN A 208 4.19 -19.17 0.95
C GLN A 208 5.40 -18.36 0.46
N ASN A 209 6.62 -18.83 0.71
CA ASN A 209 7.84 -18.14 0.26
C ASN A 209 8.00 -18.16 -1.27
N ARG A 210 7.56 -19.23 -1.94
CA ARG A 210 7.54 -19.32 -3.42
C ARG A 210 6.42 -18.45 -4.00
N ARG A 211 6.71 -17.17 -4.25
CA ARG A 211 5.73 -16.21 -4.77
C ARG A 211 6.37 -15.15 -5.67
N VAL A 212 5.53 -14.43 -6.40
CA VAL A 212 5.87 -13.12 -6.97
C VAL A 212 4.99 -12.08 -6.29
N GLU A 213 5.60 -11.00 -5.83
CA GLU A 213 4.89 -9.83 -5.32
C GLU A 213 4.88 -8.73 -6.38
N ILE A 214 3.73 -8.10 -6.59
CA ILE A 214 3.61 -6.87 -7.38
C ILE A 214 3.20 -5.76 -6.43
N THR A 215 4.09 -4.80 -6.20
CA THR A 215 3.85 -3.64 -5.33
C THR A 215 3.57 -2.41 -6.18
N LEU A 216 2.42 -1.80 -5.96
CA LEU A 216 1.97 -0.57 -6.59
C LEU A 216 2.19 0.59 -5.63
N THR A 217 3.11 1.49 -5.97
CA THR A 217 3.48 2.64 -5.14
C THR A 217 3.03 3.93 -5.81
N PRO A 218 2.26 4.80 -5.12
CA PRO A 218 1.83 6.07 -5.69
C PRO A 218 3.02 6.98 -5.97
N THR A 219 3.03 7.62 -7.13
CA THR A 219 4.12 8.53 -7.55
C THR A 219 3.95 9.96 -7.06
N GLY A 220 2.83 10.28 -6.40
CA GLY A 220 2.48 11.64 -5.96
C GLY A 220 2.09 12.60 -7.09
N ASN A 221 2.06 12.12 -8.34
CA ASN A 221 1.82 12.93 -9.54
C ASN A 221 0.35 13.03 -9.97
N GLY A 222 -0.61 12.58 -9.16
CA GLY A 222 -2.06 12.67 -9.42
C GLY A 222 -2.64 14.10 -9.47
N GLN A 223 -1.80 15.09 -9.77
CA GLN A 223 -2.14 16.48 -10.02
C GLN A 223 -1.69 16.84 -11.44
N ARG A 224 -2.48 16.45 -12.43
CA ARG A 224 -2.48 17.10 -13.75
C ARG A 224 -3.90 17.33 -14.21
#